data_AF-A0A8H4XCM5-F1
#
_entry.id   AF-A0A8H4XCM5-F1
#
_cell.length_a   1.000
_cell.length_b   1.000
_cell.length_c   1.000
_cell.angle_alpha   90.00
_cell.angle_beta   90.00
_cell.angle_gamma   90.00
#
_symmetry.space_group_name_H-M   'P 1'
#
loop_
_entity.id
_entity.type
_entity.pdbx_description
1 polymer ?
#
loop_
_entity_poly.entity_id
_entity_poly.type
_entity_poly.pdbx_seq_one_letter_code
_entity_poly.pdbx_strand_id
1 'polypeptide(L)'
;MSNQPSALDPQAVNHFDDGSRQAFMARFFTKLKVFDEVKMKASRLMAIEATCKALNKRHWTKVSPVFFEYEVDTCLWENYLREHNLLADNPWPWLDFPDPRDLSEGTSPIFESWLRNETAATSAQPSDQTHQVSEVYDEFDTSEW
;
A
#
# COMPACT_ATOMS: atom_id res chain seq x y z
N MET A 1 18.87 -19.88 36.17
CA MET A 1 18.13 -18.68 35.74
C MET A 1 18.76 -18.21 34.45
N SER A 2 18.17 -18.57 33.30
CA SER A 2 18.76 -18.20 32.00
C SER A 2 18.16 -16.86 31.55
N ASN A 3 18.94 -15.79 31.71
CA ASN A 3 18.69 -14.52 31.02
C ASN A 3 19.05 -14.71 29.54
N GLN A 4 18.08 -15.07 28.71
CA GLN A 4 18.20 -14.79 27.27
C GLN A 4 17.77 -13.34 27.03
N PRO A 5 18.55 -12.53 26.29
CA PRO A 5 18.12 -11.22 25.88
C PRO A 5 16.83 -11.32 25.04
N SER A 6 15.91 -10.39 25.30
CA SER A 6 14.57 -10.27 24.73
C SER A 6 14.61 -10.02 23.22
N ALA A 7 14.97 -11.06 22.46
CA ALA A 7 15.07 -11.02 21.00
C ALA A 7 13.76 -10.62 20.31
N LEU A 8 12.63 -10.57 21.02
CA LEU A 8 11.31 -10.27 20.48
C LEU A 8 10.64 -9.14 21.25
N ASP A 9 11.40 -8.36 22.00
CA ASP A 9 10.88 -7.14 22.59
C ASP A 9 10.81 -6.06 21.49
N PRO A 10 9.62 -5.68 21.01
CA PRO A 10 9.49 -4.65 19.99
C PRO A 10 9.93 -3.27 20.50
N GLN A 11 9.93 -3.03 21.81
CA GLN A 11 10.34 -1.75 22.40
C GLN A 11 11.86 -1.54 22.37
N ALA A 12 12.62 -2.61 22.18
CA ALA A 12 14.07 -2.56 21.98
C ALA A 12 14.47 -2.28 20.51
N VAL A 13 13.51 -2.15 19.59
CA VAL A 13 13.75 -1.92 18.16
C VAL A 13 13.60 -0.43 17.85
N ASN A 14 14.56 0.14 17.12
CA ASN A 14 14.37 1.45 16.50
C ASN A 14 13.35 1.31 15.37
N HIS A 15 12.08 1.55 15.66
CA HIS A 15 10.99 1.34 14.72
C HIS A 15 10.85 2.44 13.65
N PHE A 16 11.66 3.50 13.71
CA PHE A 16 11.75 4.47 12.63
C PHE A 16 12.74 4.04 11.54
N ASP A 17 13.62 3.07 11.83
CA ASP A 17 14.51 2.45 10.85
C ASP A 17 13.81 1.24 10.18
N ASP A 18 13.73 1.26 8.86
CA ASP A 18 13.05 0.23 8.07
C ASP A 18 13.76 -1.13 8.15
N GLY A 19 15.08 -1.13 8.08
CA GLY A 19 15.89 -2.35 8.25
C GLY A 19 15.65 -3.02 9.60
N SER A 20 15.56 -2.23 10.67
CA SER A 20 15.27 -2.69 12.02
C SER A 20 13.87 -3.29 12.14
N ARG A 21 12.84 -2.65 11.57
CA ARG A 21 11.48 -3.21 11.52
C ARG A 21 11.43 -4.53 10.74
N GLN A 22 12.02 -4.58 9.55
CA GLN A 22 12.01 -5.77 8.72
C GLN A 22 12.77 -6.94 9.36
N ALA A 23 13.91 -6.67 10.01
CA ALA A 23 14.64 -7.67 10.78
C ALA A 23 13.82 -8.21 11.97
N PHE A 24 13.08 -7.34 12.66
CA PHE A 24 12.14 -7.75 13.71
C PHE A 24 11.04 -8.65 13.13
N MET A 25 10.36 -8.24 12.06
CA MET A 25 9.30 -9.02 11.42
C MET A 25 9.78 -10.43 11.02
N ALA A 26 10.95 -10.53 10.38
CA ALA A 26 11.53 -11.81 10.00
C ALA A 26 11.74 -12.74 11.21
N ARG A 27 12.32 -12.23 12.30
CA ARG A 27 12.54 -13.00 13.53
C ARG A 27 11.24 -13.38 14.23
N PHE A 28 10.28 -12.47 14.26
CA PHE A 28 8.96 -12.68 14.85
C PHE A 28 8.19 -13.77 14.11
N PHE A 29 8.07 -13.67 12.78
CA PHE A 29 7.41 -14.68 11.96
C PHE A 29 8.13 -16.02 11.98
N THR A 30 9.46 -16.03 12.10
CA THR A 30 10.25 -17.25 12.27
C THR A 30 9.89 -17.95 13.57
N LYS A 31 9.76 -17.22 14.69
CA LYS A 31 9.32 -17.80 15.97
C LYS A 31 7.92 -18.39 15.90
N LEU A 32 7.01 -17.72 15.19
CA LEU A 32 5.65 -18.20 14.95
C LEU A 32 5.59 -19.37 13.95
N LYS A 33 6.74 -19.76 13.34
CA LYS A 33 6.85 -20.81 12.32
C LYS A 33 5.98 -20.55 11.08
N VAL A 34 5.75 -19.27 10.76
CA VAL A 34 4.98 -18.83 9.59
C VAL A 34 5.84 -18.11 8.56
N PHE A 35 7.12 -17.88 8.85
CA PHE A 35 8.01 -17.19 7.91
C PHE A 35 8.26 -18.01 6.64
N ASP A 36 7.94 -17.41 5.50
CA ASP A 36 8.22 -17.90 4.16
C ASP A 36 8.74 -16.72 3.33
N GLU A 37 9.99 -16.81 2.87
CA GLU A 37 10.64 -15.70 2.17
C GLU A 37 9.93 -15.32 0.85
N VAL A 38 9.43 -16.29 0.12
CA VAL A 38 8.75 -16.06 -1.17
C VAL A 38 7.43 -15.36 -0.93
N LYS A 39 6.64 -15.83 0.04
CA LYS A 39 5.38 -15.20 0.42
C LYS A 39 5.58 -13.82 1.03
N MET A 40 6.62 -13.61 1.83
CA MET A 40 6.96 -12.31 2.40
C MET A 40 7.27 -11.29 1.29
N LYS A 41 8.05 -11.67 0.28
CA LYS A 41 8.34 -10.79 -0.87
C LYS A 41 7.08 -10.45 -1.66
N ALA A 42 6.23 -11.44 -1.94
CA ALA A 42 4.96 -11.21 -2.64
C ALA A 42 4.01 -10.32 -1.82
N SER A 43 3.89 -10.57 -0.52
CA SER A 43 3.08 -9.77 0.40
C SER A 43 3.57 -8.33 0.50
N ARG A 44 4.89 -8.11 0.46
CA ARG A 44 5.46 -6.76 0.45
C ARG A 44 5.08 -5.99 -0.81
N LEU A 45 5.10 -6.62 -1.98
CA LEU A 45 4.65 -5.97 -3.22
C LEU A 45 3.17 -5.58 -3.15
N MET A 46 2.32 -6.45 -2.59
CA MET A 46 0.91 -6.13 -2.35
C MET A 46 0.74 -4.99 -1.34
N ALA A 47 1.54 -4.96 -0.29
CA ALA A 47 1.52 -3.90 0.72
C ALA A 47 1.96 -2.55 0.14
N ILE A 48 2.97 -2.52 -0.74
CA ILE A 48 3.38 -1.32 -1.48
C ILE A 48 2.21 -0.79 -2.31
N GLU A 49 1.59 -1.65 -3.13
CA GLU A 49 0.46 -1.27 -3.98
C GLU A 49 -0.74 -0.76 -3.17
N ALA A 50 -1.08 -1.45 -2.07
CA ALA A 50 -2.15 -1.04 -1.17
C ALA A 50 -1.86 0.31 -0.50
N THR A 51 -0.62 0.53 -0.06
CA THR A 51 -0.17 1.79 0.55
C THR A 51 -0.27 2.94 -0.46
N CYS A 52 0.25 2.75 -1.68
CA CYS A 52 0.15 3.74 -2.75
C CYS A 52 -1.32 4.12 -3.03
N LYS A 53 -2.21 3.15 -3.19
CA LYS A 53 -3.64 3.39 -3.39
C LYS A 53 -4.27 4.15 -2.22
N ALA A 54 -3.92 3.78 -0.99
CA ALA A 54 -4.46 4.41 0.20
C ALA A 54 -3.98 5.86 0.36
N LEU A 55 -2.73 6.17 0.00
CA LEU A 55 -2.20 7.54 0.01
C LEU A 55 -2.81 8.38 -1.11
N ASN A 56 -2.93 7.84 -2.32
CA ASN A 56 -3.57 8.52 -3.45
C ASN A 56 -5.05 8.83 -3.17
N LYS A 57 -5.79 7.89 -2.55
CA LYS A 57 -7.17 8.12 -2.11
C LYS A 57 -7.31 9.26 -1.10
N ARG A 58 -6.25 9.55 -0.33
CA ARG A 58 -6.18 10.70 0.59
C ARG A 58 -5.72 11.99 -0.10
N HIS A 59 -5.57 11.98 -1.43
CA HIS A 59 -5.06 13.07 -2.26
C HIS A 59 -3.65 13.52 -1.90
N TRP A 60 -2.82 12.60 -1.38
CA TRP A 60 -1.42 12.91 -1.11
C TRP A 60 -0.62 12.79 -2.39
N THR A 61 0.23 13.77 -2.64
CA THR A 61 1.13 13.81 -3.82
C THR A 61 2.59 13.66 -3.44
N LYS A 62 2.91 13.84 -2.16
CA LYS A 62 4.24 13.74 -1.57
C LYS A 62 4.12 13.15 -0.18
N VAL A 63 5.09 12.34 0.20
CA VAL A 63 5.16 11.71 1.52
C VAL A 63 6.61 11.43 1.88
N SER A 64 6.93 11.50 3.17
CA SER A 64 8.24 11.10 3.69
C SER A 64 8.58 9.65 3.29
N PRO A 65 9.82 9.36 2.85
CA PRO A 65 10.27 7.99 2.62
C PRO A 65 10.10 7.10 3.85
N VAL A 66 10.46 7.61 5.03
CA VAL A 66 10.42 6.86 6.30
C VAL A 66 8.98 6.50 6.66
N PHE A 67 8.06 7.47 6.56
CA PHE A 67 6.63 7.20 6.77
C PHE A 67 6.08 6.20 5.76
N PHE A 68 6.44 6.33 4.48
CA PHE A 68 5.97 5.41 3.44
C PHE A 68 6.39 3.97 3.76
N GLU A 69 7.65 3.74 4.06
CA GLU A 69 8.14 2.40 4.41
C GLU A 69 7.51 1.86 5.69
N TYR A 70 7.23 2.74 6.67
CA TYR A 70 6.52 2.36 7.89
C TYR A 70 5.10 1.86 7.60
N GLU A 71 4.34 2.56 6.76
CA GLU A 71 2.99 2.14 6.34
C GLU A 71 3.03 0.83 5.54
N VAL A 72 4.03 0.65 4.67
CA VAL A 72 4.21 -0.61 3.92
C VAL A 72 4.48 -1.77 4.89
N ASP A 73 5.37 -1.60 5.87
CA ASP A 73 5.68 -2.64 6.85
C ASP A 73 4.48 -2.95 7.75
N THR A 74 3.70 -1.92 8.14
CA THR A 74 2.45 -2.09 8.90
C THR A 74 1.43 -2.89 8.09
N CYS A 75 1.22 -2.53 6.82
CA CYS A 75 0.30 -3.23 5.92
C CYS A 75 0.76 -4.68 5.67
N LEU A 76 2.07 -4.89 5.49
CA LEU A 76 2.67 -6.22 5.37
C LEU A 76 2.40 -7.07 6.61
N TRP A 77 2.66 -6.53 7.80
CA TRP A 77 2.40 -7.20 9.08
C TRP A 77 0.94 -7.64 9.20
N GLU A 78 0.02 -6.72 8.98
CA GLU A 78 -1.41 -6.98 9.08
C GLU A 78 -1.88 -8.05 8.11
N ASN A 79 -1.48 -7.95 6.83
CA ASN A 79 -1.88 -8.90 5.81
C ASN A 79 -1.32 -10.29 6.10
N TYR A 80 -0.02 -10.36 6.40
CA TYR A 80 0.66 -11.63 6.65
C TYR A 80 0.07 -12.35 7.85
N LEU A 81 -0.12 -11.67 8.98
CA LEU A 81 -0.72 -12.32 10.16
C LEU A 81 -2.20 -12.62 10.01
N ARG A 82 -2.94 -11.83 9.22
CA ARG A 82 -4.35 -12.13 8.90
C ARG A 82 -4.49 -13.41 8.10
N GLU A 83 -3.64 -13.64 7.10
CA GLU A 83 -3.62 -14.89 6.33
C GLU A 83 -3.37 -16.13 7.21
N HIS A 84 -2.66 -15.95 8.32
CA HIS A 84 -2.37 -17.00 9.30
C HIS A 84 -3.36 -17.05 10.48
N ASN A 85 -4.39 -16.19 10.51
CA ASN A 85 -5.32 -16.04 11.65
C ASN A 85 -4.64 -15.68 12.98
N LEU A 86 -3.53 -14.94 12.93
CA LEU A 86 -2.72 -14.57 14.10
C LEU A 86 -2.80 -13.08 14.45
N LEU A 87 -3.43 -12.25 13.61
CA LEU A 87 -3.42 -10.79 13.77
C LEU A 87 -4.03 -10.32 15.09
N ALA A 88 -5.12 -10.95 15.55
CA ALA A 88 -5.82 -10.53 16.76
C ALA A 88 -4.92 -10.58 18.01
N ASP A 89 -4.07 -11.60 18.10
CA ASP A 89 -3.15 -11.81 19.22
C ASP A 89 -1.81 -11.08 19.03
N ASN A 90 -1.54 -10.57 17.83
CA ASN A 90 -0.26 -10.01 17.44
C ASN A 90 -0.47 -8.71 16.65
N PRO A 91 -1.05 -7.66 17.27
CA PRO A 91 -1.20 -6.37 16.63
C PRO A 91 0.17 -5.76 16.31
N TRP A 92 0.18 -4.77 15.42
CA TRP A 92 1.38 -3.99 15.14
C TRP A 92 1.90 -3.38 16.46
N PRO A 93 3.19 -3.56 16.79
CA PRO A 93 3.64 -3.34 18.16
C PRO A 93 4.02 -1.88 18.47
N TRP A 94 4.07 -1.00 17.47
CA TRP A 94 4.45 0.39 17.63
C TRP A 94 3.23 1.30 17.41
N LEU A 95 2.95 2.15 18.39
CA LEU A 95 1.85 3.12 18.33
C LEU A 95 2.29 4.47 17.76
N ASP A 96 3.58 4.78 17.90
CA ASP A 96 4.18 5.97 17.33
C ASP A 96 4.52 5.72 15.86
N PHE A 97 4.40 6.77 15.04
CA PHE A 97 4.62 6.72 13.60
C PHE A 97 5.44 7.94 13.14
N PRO A 98 6.25 7.81 12.07
CA PRO A 98 7.00 8.93 11.50
C PRO A 98 6.08 10.08 11.05
N ASP A 99 6.58 11.31 11.03
CA ASP A 99 5.79 12.40 10.43
C ASP A 99 5.68 12.20 8.90
N PRO A 100 4.47 12.03 8.35
CA PRO A 100 4.28 11.88 6.91
C PRO A 100 4.77 13.06 6.07
N ARG A 101 4.90 14.25 6.68
CA ARG A 101 5.27 15.51 6.02
C ARG A 101 6.72 15.91 6.25
N ASP A 102 7.51 15.10 6.96
CA ASP A 102 8.95 15.33 7.04
C ASP A 102 9.61 14.96 5.70
N LEU A 103 9.77 15.97 4.85
CA LEU A 103 10.39 15.88 3.54
C LEU A 103 11.87 16.31 3.56
N SER A 104 12.51 16.33 4.72
CA SER A 104 13.93 16.72 4.85
C SER A 104 14.86 15.85 4.00
N GLU A 105 14.51 14.57 3.83
CA GLU A 105 15.21 13.60 2.98
C GLU A 105 14.59 13.48 1.57
N GLY A 106 13.65 14.36 1.23
CA GLY A 106 12.89 14.32 -0.01
C GLY A 106 11.58 13.53 0.11
N THR A 107 11.11 12.99 -1.00
CA THR A 107 9.83 12.27 -1.10
C THR A 107 10.07 10.80 -1.40
N SER A 108 9.16 9.92 -0.94
CA SER A 108 9.21 8.49 -1.28
C SER A 108 9.30 8.30 -2.80
N PRO A 109 10.41 7.75 -3.33
CA PRO A 109 10.59 7.55 -4.77
C PRO A 109 9.62 6.49 -5.31
N ILE A 110 9.22 5.53 -4.48
CA ILE A 110 8.26 4.48 -4.83
C ILE A 110 6.89 5.11 -5.07
N PHE A 111 6.41 5.92 -4.12
CA PHE A 111 5.10 6.56 -4.25
C PHE A 111 5.07 7.57 -5.39
N GLU A 112 6.13 8.37 -5.54
CA GLU A 112 6.23 9.32 -6.63
C GLU A 112 6.22 8.62 -8.01
N SER A 113 6.96 7.53 -8.15
CA SER A 113 6.94 6.74 -9.39
C SER A 113 5.58 6.10 -9.66
N TRP A 114 4.91 5.61 -8.62
CA TRP A 114 3.58 5.06 -8.74
C TRP A 114 2.57 6.11 -9.23
N LEU A 115 2.58 7.31 -8.66
CA LEU A 115 1.70 8.42 -9.09
C LEU A 115 1.90 8.82 -10.56
N ARG A 116 3.16 8.86 -11.02
CA ARG A 116 3.47 9.15 -12.43
C ARG A 116 2.84 8.11 -13.36
N ASN A 117 2.94 6.82 -13.01
CA ASN A 117 2.39 5.73 -13.80
C ASN A 117 0.85 5.77 -13.81
N GLU A 118 0.23 6.04 -12.66
CA GLU A 118 -1.23 6.14 -12.53
C GLU A 118 -1.80 7.30 -13.37
N THR A 119 -1.10 8.44 -13.35
CA THR A 119 -1.48 9.62 -14.15
C THR A 119 -1.37 9.33 -15.65
N ALA A 120 -0.27 8.68 -16.06
CA ALA A 120 -0.07 8.30 -17.46
C ALA A 120 -1.16 7.32 -17.94
N ALA A 121 -1.51 6.32 -17.13
CA ALA A 121 -2.58 5.37 -17.42
C ALA A 121 -3.95 6.05 -17.58
N THR A 122 -4.26 7.02 -16.72
CA THR A 122 -5.50 7.82 -16.80
C THR A 122 -5.55 8.68 -18.07
N SER A 123 -4.43 9.29 -18.44
CA SER A 123 -4.34 10.13 -19.66
C SER A 123 -4.41 9.35 -20.98
N ALA A 124 -4.18 8.03 -20.93
CA ALA A 124 -4.24 7.16 -22.10
C ALA A 124 -5.63 6.54 -22.34
N GLN A 125 -6.62 6.78 -21.47
CA GLN A 125 -8.01 6.40 -21.75
C GLN A 125 -8.61 7.35 -22.80
N PRO A 126 -9.06 6.86 -23.97
CA PRO A 126 -9.77 7.70 -24.92
C PRO A 126 -11.06 8.21 -24.27
N SER A 127 -11.25 9.52 -24.29
CA SER A 127 -12.52 10.16 -23.95
C SER A 127 -13.59 9.71 -24.95
N ASP A 128 -14.30 8.64 -24.63
CA ASP A 128 -15.43 8.18 -25.44
C ASP A 128 -16.68 8.99 -25.06
N GLN A 129 -16.72 10.26 -25.48
CA GLN A 129 -17.94 11.06 -25.56
C GLN A 129 -17.79 12.11 -26.67
N THR A 130 -18.38 11.85 -27.84
CA THR A 130 -19.45 12.66 -28.48
C THR A 130 -19.62 12.28 -29.94
N HIS A 131 -20.82 11.82 -30.32
CA HIS A 131 -21.65 12.49 -31.34
C HIS A 131 -23.12 12.14 -31.11
N GLN A 132 -23.88 13.13 -30.65
CA GLN A 132 -25.28 13.24 -30.97
C GLN A 132 -25.41 13.26 -32.50
N VAL A 133 -26.24 12.39 -33.06
CA VAL A 133 -26.87 12.65 -34.35
C VAL A 133 -28.36 12.70 -34.08
N SER A 134 -28.83 13.92 -33.82
CA SER A 134 -30.19 14.30 -34.16
C SER A 134 -30.25 14.46 -35.68
N GLU A 135 -30.67 13.41 -36.38
CA GLU A 135 -31.22 13.58 -37.72
C GLU A 135 -32.66 13.11 -37.72
N VAL A 136 -33.52 14.11 -37.67
CA VAL A 136 -34.88 14.10 -38.17
C VAL A 136 -34.84 13.60 -39.60
N TYR A 137 -35.42 12.43 -39.85
CA TYR A 137 -36.03 12.13 -41.14
C TYR A 137 -37.50 11.82 -40.91
N ASP A 138 -38.30 12.79 -41.35
CA ASP A 138 -39.70 12.69 -41.71
C ASP A 138 -39.96 11.61 -42.76
N GLU A 139 -41.25 11.31 -42.95
CA GLU A 139 -41.87 10.42 -43.94
C GLU A 139 -41.97 8.93 -43.57
N PHE A 140 -43.01 8.62 -42.79
CA PHE A 140 -43.80 7.40 -43.01
C PHE A 140 -45.27 7.76 -43.30
N ASP A 141 -45.54 7.76 -44.61
CA ASP A 141 -46.73 7.25 -45.28
C ASP A 141 -48.11 7.85 -44.94
N THR A 142 -48.50 8.83 -45.73
CA THR A 142 -49.91 9.15 -45.98
C THR A 142 -50.39 8.48 -47.28
N SER A 143 -51.37 7.59 -47.11
CA SER A 143 -52.52 7.30 -47.99
C SER A 143 -52.42 6.16 -49.03
N GLU A 144 -53.40 5.25 -48.86
CA GLU A 144 -54.13 4.46 -49.88
C GLU A 144 -53.42 3.24 -50.48
N TRP A 145 -53.78 2.02 -50.00
CA TRP A 145 -54.75 1.08 -50.60
C TRP A 145 -55.27 0.08 -49.56
#